data_AF-A0A7S1PYE4-F1
#
_entry.id   AF-A0A7S1PYE4-F1
#
_cell.length_a   1.000
_cell.length_b   1.000
_cell.length_c   1.000
_cell.angle_alpha   90.00
_cell.angle_beta   90.00
_cell.angle_gamma   90.00
#
_symmetry.space_group_name_H-M   'P 1'
#
loop_
_entity.id
_entity.type
_entity.pdbx_description
1 polymer ?
#
loop_
_entity_poly.entity_id
_entity_poly.type
_entity_poly.pdbx_seq_one_letter_code
_entity_poly.pdbx_strand_id
1 'polypeptide(L)'
;MCPHWCMALLLASFGQTSAIRLKAKQRAPSSSEAMTAFREKILFRFTHVDTDGDGRVSLEEMKSGFGHEPEHVGEGLLRQMLAECAGDPLALECTRGQMEKALDVWVASHAERTAVALLESNPEHGFMDVRDLNKTDLLLPCGPSAALKPGAGFEGVVCRVHGAKCVRNGNLVAWSLGDVCHSRTCVCEATAETKRLAKVGLMGAAAVTTARNFSDPGDEMMMPSCGDGWTGDKIVGRLDGIHTHMNAIETMAAKNMLNYLAPYVAKNWSKEDFADTEVGFYKTRTHELTKGKPDGKVCMFSWQATRSMGDWKLNVMFKQRNFRYAPPSAGVMSQEGLVLSYDSVREQLMQKFQDECCTPDFTADKIIISGHSHGGAMAALHAVDMISQWKCKGRDLRAKDLAVILVAPHSGMFTSSAITNVFSCNDPAACLAGSVATITTVGDYVGDGRMRLSFGSVPRHPSEVFRVPCPEIPPGANYNNEMDDYTDFWCHGMYNYVPEVERRLVGQAGWGSTCGGVCGNPNRMVQCNQWVLMGGTGCSYANNSWLLPETKCEGRWLPNEERCDCHFDLCTELTKHGCHS
;
A
#
# COMPACT_ATOMS: atom_id res chain seq x y z
N MET A 1 21.72 35.58 -47.28
CA MET A 1 20.83 35.74 -48.44
C MET A 1 19.40 35.53 -47.96
N CYS A 2 18.54 36.49 -48.28
CA CYS A 2 17.09 36.64 -48.07
C CYS A 2 16.22 35.37 -48.32
N PRO A 3 14.89 35.36 -48.03
CA PRO A 3 14.15 36.01 -46.91
C PRO A 3 12.79 35.33 -46.51
N HIS A 4 12.12 35.92 -45.50
CA HIS A 4 10.64 36.09 -45.28
C HIS A 4 9.75 34.83 -45.08
N TRP A 5 8.85 34.79 -44.09
CA TRP A 5 7.59 35.56 -44.01
C TRP A 5 7.12 35.96 -42.57
N CYS A 6 6.46 37.12 -42.53
CA CYS A 6 5.80 37.89 -41.45
C CYS A 6 4.60 37.19 -40.73
N MET A 7 4.31 37.43 -39.43
CA MET A 7 3.52 38.53 -38.81
C MET A 7 2.02 38.50 -39.24
N ALA A 8 0.95 38.58 -38.43
CA ALA A 8 0.74 39.25 -37.15
C ALA A 8 -0.60 38.81 -36.46
N LEU A 9 -0.61 38.86 -35.12
CA LEU A 9 -1.59 39.46 -34.18
C LEU A 9 -3.12 39.52 -34.50
N LEU A 10 -3.91 39.07 -33.50
CA LEU A 10 -4.83 39.85 -32.62
C LEU A 10 -6.29 39.35 -32.48
N LEU A 11 -6.64 39.18 -31.19
CA LEU A 11 -7.93 39.42 -30.50
C LEU A 11 -8.68 38.22 -29.90
N ALA A 12 -8.75 38.32 -28.58
CA ALA A 12 -9.49 37.52 -27.62
C ALA A 12 -11.00 37.71 -27.73
N SER A 13 -11.77 36.69 -27.38
CA SER A 13 -12.87 36.83 -26.41
C SER A 13 -13.36 35.47 -25.89
N PHE A 14 -13.35 35.39 -24.57
CA PHE A 14 -14.12 34.54 -23.65
C PHE A 14 -15.04 33.47 -24.23
N GLY A 15 -14.69 32.21 -23.95
CA GLY A 15 -15.60 31.07 -23.94
C GLY A 15 -15.35 30.25 -22.68
N GLN A 16 -16.35 30.21 -21.82
CA GLN A 16 -16.36 29.64 -20.48
C GLN A 16 -15.99 28.14 -20.44
N THR A 17 -15.40 27.76 -19.30
CA THR A 17 -15.57 26.46 -18.64
C THR A 17 -15.34 25.20 -19.48
N SER A 18 -14.12 24.68 -19.41
CA SER A 18 -13.94 23.22 -19.37
C SER A 18 -13.18 22.90 -18.09
N ALA A 19 -13.93 22.81 -17.00
CA ALA A 19 -13.49 22.07 -15.83
C ALA A 19 -13.11 20.67 -16.33
N ILE A 20 -11.82 20.38 -16.40
CA ILE A 20 -11.34 19.01 -16.55
C ILE A 20 -11.75 18.33 -15.24
N ARG A 21 -12.93 17.68 -15.27
CA ARG A 21 -13.28 16.66 -14.29
C ARG A 21 -12.20 15.60 -14.39
N LEU A 22 -11.19 15.66 -13.53
CA LEU A 22 -10.36 14.52 -13.16
C LEU A 22 -11.22 13.53 -12.37
N LYS A 23 -12.26 13.01 -13.02
CA LYS A 23 -12.65 11.63 -12.83
C LYS A 23 -11.83 10.88 -13.87
N ALA A 24 -10.61 10.48 -13.50
CA ALA A 24 -10.14 9.20 -14.00
C ALA A 24 -11.14 8.17 -13.45
N LYS A 25 -12.28 8.02 -14.14
CA LYS A 25 -13.10 6.83 -14.04
C LYS A 25 -12.13 5.76 -14.47
N GLN A 26 -11.52 5.06 -13.51
CA GLN A 26 -11.06 3.71 -13.75
C GLN A 26 -12.18 3.08 -14.57
N ARG A 27 -11.86 2.64 -15.79
CA ARG A 27 -12.80 1.78 -16.51
C ARG A 27 -12.96 0.60 -15.58
N ALA A 28 -14.09 0.55 -14.88
CA ALA A 28 -14.44 -0.64 -14.13
C ALA A 28 -14.29 -1.79 -15.13
N PRO A 29 -13.60 -2.88 -14.77
CA PRO A 29 -13.48 -4.02 -15.65
C PRO A 29 -14.87 -4.33 -16.19
N SER A 30 -14.97 -4.54 -17.50
CA SER A 30 -16.21 -5.02 -18.07
C SER A 30 -16.65 -6.25 -17.31
N SER A 31 -17.95 -6.48 -17.22
CA SER A 31 -18.48 -7.67 -16.56
C SER A 31 -17.84 -8.95 -17.10
N SER A 32 -17.49 -8.99 -18.39
CA SER A 32 -16.74 -10.09 -18.99
C SER A 32 -15.33 -10.24 -18.40
N GLU A 33 -14.53 -9.18 -18.32
CA GLU A 33 -13.15 -9.22 -17.80
C GLU A 33 -13.13 -9.64 -16.32
N ALA A 34 -14.07 -9.14 -15.52
CA ALA A 34 -14.18 -9.51 -14.11
C ALA A 34 -14.53 -11.00 -13.93
N MET A 35 -15.40 -11.53 -14.80
CA MET A 35 -15.84 -12.93 -14.76
C MET A 35 -14.76 -13.89 -15.28
N THR A 36 -13.98 -13.48 -16.28
CA THR A 36 -12.79 -14.25 -16.73
C THR A 36 -11.75 -14.33 -15.63
N ALA A 37 -11.39 -13.21 -14.99
CA ALA A 37 -10.44 -13.20 -13.88
C ALA A 37 -10.94 -14.02 -12.67
N PHE A 38 -12.25 -14.00 -12.42
CA PHE A 38 -12.87 -14.85 -11.40
C PHE A 38 -12.73 -16.34 -11.73
N ARG A 39 -13.04 -16.75 -12.97
CA ARG A 39 -12.89 -18.13 -13.45
C ARG A 39 -11.44 -18.61 -13.30
N GLU A 40 -10.47 -17.83 -13.77
CA GLU A 40 -9.04 -18.17 -13.67
C GLU A 40 -8.61 -18.37 -12.21
N LYS A 41 -9.09 -17.52 -11.30
CA LYS A 41 -8.76 -17.63 -9.87
C LYS A 41 -9.30 -18.91 -9.23
N ILE A 42 -10.49 -19.35 -9.62
CA ILE A 42 -11.09 -20.59 -9.10
C ILE A 42 -10.32 -21.80 -9.59
N LEU A 43 -9.95 -21.83 -10.86
CA LEU A 43 -9.15 -22.92 -11.43
C LEU A 43 -7.74 -22.96 -10.84
N PHE A 44 -7.16 -21.80 -10.55
CA PHE A 44 -5.89 -21.73 -9.82
C PHE A 44 -6.01 -22.34 -8.42
N ARG A 45 -7.05 -21.97 -7.65
CA ARG A 45 -7.31 -22.57 -6.34
C ARG A 45 -7.55 -24.07 -6.42
N PHE A 46 -8.30 -24.53 -7.42
CA PHE A 46 -8.51 -25.95 -7.66
C PHE A 46 -7.16 -26.67 -7.78
N THR A 47 -6.24 -26.13 -8.59
CA THR A 47 -4.88 -26.67 -8.77
C THR A 47 -4.04 -26.66 -7.49
N HIS A 48 -4.34 -25.76 -6.54
CA HIS A 48 -3.63 -25.70 -5.26
C HIS A 48 -4.20 -26.66 -4.21
N VAL A 49 -5.50 -26.96 -4.29
CA VAL A 49 -6.16 -27.93 -3.41
C VAL A 49 -5.93 -29.35 -3.91
N ASP A 50 -5.82 -29.56 -5.23
CA ASP A 50 -5.38 -30.80 -5.88
C ASP A 50 -3.90 -31.06 -5.54
N THR A 51 -3.67 -31.63 -4.37
CA THR A 51 -2.32 -31.73 -3.78
C THR A 51 -1.49 -32.85 -4.41
N ASP A 52 -2.14 -33.84 -5.02
CA ASP A 52 -1.47 -34.93 -5.72
C ASP A 52 -1.38 -34.72 -7.24
N GLY A 53 -2.08 -33.71 -7.78
CA GLY A 53 -2.01 -33.30 -9.18
C GLY A 53 -2.78 -34.23 -10.12
N ASP A 54 -3.73 -35.01 -9.62
CA ASP A 54 -4.49 -35.99 -10.42
C ASP A 54 -5.64 -35.34 -11.23
N GLY A 55 -5.82 -34.02 -11.09
CA GLY A 55 -6.88 -33.25 -11.73
C GLY A 55 -8.23 -33.37 -11.01
N ARG A 56 -8.23 -33.89 -9.78
CA ARG A 56 -9.39 -34.01 -8.90
C ARG A 56 -9.09 -33.29 -7.59
N VAL A 57 -10.16 -32.94 -6.91
CA VAL A 57 -10.10 -32.38 -5.56
C VAL A 57 -11.06 -33.21 -4.72
N SER A 58 -10.49 -34.00 -3.82
CA SER A 58 -11.24 -34.81 -2.85
C SER A 58 -11.62 -34.01 -1.60
N LEU A 59 -12.52 -34.56 -0.78
CA LEU A 59 -12.86 -33.99 0.52
C LEU A 59 -11.65 -33.84 1.46
N GLU A 60 -10.72 -34.79 1.42
CA GLU A 60 -9.52 -34.75 2.28
C GLU A 60 -8.51 -33.72 1.77
N GLU A 61 -8.37 -33.59 0.45
CA GLU A 61 -7.57 -32.52 -0.16
C GLU A 61 -8.16 -31.15 0.11
N MET A 62 -9.48 -30.99 0.05
CA MET A 62 -10.17 -29.78 0.50
C MET A 62 -9.81 -29.48 1.96
N LYS A 63 -9.98 -30.45 2.87
CA LYS A 63 -9.63 -30.27 4.29
C LYS A 63 -8.16 -29.87 4.49
N SER A 64 -7.25 -30.45 3.72
CA SER A 64 -5.81 -30.16 3.75
C SER A 64 -5.48 -28.76 3.18
N GLY A 65 -6.02 -28.44 2.01
CA GLY A 65 -5.82 -27.17 1.31
C GLY A 65 -6.46 -25.97 2.02
N PHE A 66 -7.44 -26.18 2.91
CA PHE A 66 -8.03 -25.12 3.73
C PHE A 66 -7.23 -24.77 5.00
N GLY A 67 -6.13 -25.47 5.29
CA GLY A 67 -5.26 -25.18 6.43
C GLY A 67 -5.94 -25.39 7.80
N HIS A 68 -5.19 -25.23 8.88
CA HIS A 68 -5.61 -25.48 10.27
C HIS A 68 -6.73 -24.57 10.84
N GLU A 69 -7.63 -24.04 10.01
CA GLU A 69 -8.94 -23.47 10.44
C GLU A 69 -10.17 -24.41 10.22
N PRO A 70 -10.08 -25.75 10.36
CA PRO A 70 -11.23 -26.62 10.14
C PRO A 70 -12.33 -26.43 11.20
N GLU A 71 -12.06 -25.75 12.31
CA GLU A 71 -13.08 -25.46 13.33
C GLU A 71 -14.17 -24.49 12.86
N HIS A 72 -13.99 -23.80 11.71
CA HIS A 72 -14.97 -22.84 11.19
C HIS A 72 -15.56 -23.19 9.82
N VAL A 73 -14.96 -24.14 9.10
CA VAL A 73 -15.50 -24.67 7.83
C VAL A 73 -16.00 -26.08 8.09
N GLY A 74 -17.26 -26.19 8.53
CA GLY A 74 -17.86 -27.49 8.83
C GLY A 74 -17.83 -28.42 7.61
N GLU A 75 -17.54 -29.70 7.81
CA GLU A 75 -17.45 -30.72 6.75
C GLU A 75 -18.67 -30.73 5.81
N GLY A 76 -19.85 -30.40 6.32
CA GLY A 76 -21.07 -30.24 5.52
C GLY A 76 -20.94 -29.22 4.39
N LEU A 77 -20.23 -28.10 4.61
CA LEU A 77 -19.98 -27.10 3.58
C LEU A 77 -19.02 -27.64 2.51
N LEU A 78 -17.96 -28.35 2.90
CA LEU A 78 -17.01 -28.94 1.95
C LEU A 78 -17.68 -29.98 1.06
N ARG A 79 -18.55 -30.82 1.64
CA ARG A 79 -19.36 -31.80 0.89
C ARG A 79 -20.32 -31.11 -0.07
N GLN A 80 -20.99 -30.05 0.37
CA GLN A 80 -21.86 -29.26 -0.50
C GLN A 80 -21.11 -28.65 -1.69
N MET A 81 -19.90 -28.14 -1.45
CA MET A 81 -19.05 -27.59 -2.50
C MET A 81 -18.66 -28.63 -3.55
N LEU A 82 -18.23 -29.82 -3.12
CA LEU A 82 -17.89 -30.92 -4.01
C LEU A 82 -19.10 -31.41 -4.79
N ALA A 83 -20.25 -31.48 -4.12
CA ALA A 83 -21.50 -31.86 -4.73
C ALA A 83 -21.91 -30.94 -5.89
N GLU A 84 -21.82 -29.63 -5.68
CA GLU A 84 -22.16 -28.66 -6.71
C GLU A 84 -21.14 -28.60 -7.85
N CYS A 85 -19.87 -28.79 -7.51
CA CYS A 85 -18.80 -28.90 -8.50
C CYS A 85 -19.04 -30.11 -9.41
N ALA A 86 -19.30 -31.27 -8.83
CA ALA A 86 -19.54 -32.51 -9.55
C ALA A 86 -20.91 -32.57 -10.24
N GLY A 87 -21.87 -31.73 -9.81
CA GLY A 87 -23.28 -31.81 -10.18
C GLY A 87 -24.00 -33.02 -9.56
N ASP A 88 -23.50 -33.54 -8.44
CA ASP A 88 -24.02 -34.72 -7.74
C ASP A 88 -24.04 -34.47 -6.22
N PRO A 89 -25.22 -34.50 -5.57
CA PRO A 89 -25.38 -34.23 -4.12
C PRO A 89 -24.56 -35.15 -3.19
N LEU A 90 -24.06 -36.28 -3.70
CA LEU A 90 -23.29 -37.26 -2.92
C LEU A 90 -21.79 -37.27 -3.26
N ALA A 91 -21.32 -36.39 -4.15
CA ALA A 91 -19.93 -36.39 -4.56
C ALA A 91 -18.99 -36.04 -3.40
N LEU A 92 -17.91 -36.83 -3.29
CA LEU A 92 -16.81 -36.61 -2.35
C LEU A 92 -15.54 -36.10 -3.03
N GLU A 93 -15.62 -35.91 -4.34
CA GLU A 93 -14.56 -35.38 -5.17
C GLU A 93 -15.15 -34.58 -6.32
N CYS A 94 -14.36 -33.67 -6.89
CA CYS A 94 -14.70 -32.99 -8.12
C CYS A 94 -13.50 -32.95 -9.04
N THR A 95 -13.71 -33.25 -10.33
CA THR A 95 -12.69 -33.12 -11.37
C THR A 95 -12.56 -31.67 -11.86
N ARG A 96 -11.40 -31.31 -12.40
CA ARG A 96 -11.17 -29.99 -13.02
C ARG A 96 -12.19 -29.69 -14.12
N GLY A 97 -12.53 -30.67 -14.95
CA GLY A 97 -13.52 -30.50 -16.01
C GLY A 97 -14.95 -30.26 -15.49
N GLN A 98 -15.31 -30.88 -14.36
CA GLN A 98 -16.57 -30.60 -13.67
C GLN A 98 -16.59 -29.18 -13.09
N MET A 99 -15.48 -28.73 -12.49
CA MET A 99 -15.32 -27.35 -12.03
C MET A 99 -15.46 -26.35 -13.18
N GLU A 100 -14.74 -26.55 -14.29
CA GLU A 100 -14.83 -25.68 -15.48
C GLU A 100 -16.26 -25.60 -16.02
N LYS A 101 -16.95 -26.74 -16.12
CA LYS A 101 -18.34 -26.80 -16.55
C LYS A 101 -19.29 -26.08 -15.59
N ALA A 102 -19.12 -26.25 -14.28
CA ALA A 102 -19.90 -25.55 -13.28
C ALA A 102 -19.72 -24.02 -13.37
N LEU A 103 -18.48 -23.57 -13.60
CA LEU A 103 -18.15 -22.16 -13.83
C LEU A 103 -18.75 -21.64 -15.13
N ASP A 104 -18.71 -22.40 -16.21
CA ASP A 104 -19.25 -21.98 -17.50
C ASP A 104 -20.79 -21.84 -17.44
N VAL A 105 -21.49 -22.76 -16.75
CA VAL A 105 -22.94 -22.62 -16.47
C VAL A 105 -23.22 -21.37 -15.64
N TRP A 106 -22.37 -21.07 -14.66
CA TRP A 106 -22.51 -19.88 -13.85
C TRP A 106 -22.26 -18.59 -14.65
N VAL A 107 -21.19 -18.52 -15.44
CA VAL A 107 -20.88 -17.38 -16.31
C VAL A 107 -22.01 -17.16 -17.34
N ALA A 108 -22.50 -18.23 -17.98
CA ALA A 108 -23.55 -18.16 -18.99
C ALA A 108 -24.89 -17.71 -18.41
N SER A 109 -25.28 -18.22 -17.24
CA SER A 109 -26.52 -17.80 -16.54
C SER A 109 -26.53 -16.33 -16.11
N HIS A 110 -25.36 -15.68 -16.09
CA HIS A 110 -25.20 -14.28 -15.71
C HIS A 110 -24.92 -13.34 -16.90
N ALA A 111 -24.49 -13.86 -18.05
CA ALA A 111 -24.27 -13.05 -19.26
C ALA A 111 -25.57 -12.40 -19.78
N GLU A 112 -26.74 -12.97 -19.49
CA GLU A 112 -28.05 -12.36 -19.78
C GLU A 112 -28.47 -11.27 -18.77
N ARG A 113 -27.75 -11.14 -17.64
CA ARG A 113 -27.97 -10.10 -16.62
C ARG A 113 -26.81 -9.10 -16.68
N THR A 114 -26.90 -8.17 -17.63
CA THR A 114 -25.90 -7.12 -17.84
C THR A 114 -25.62 -6.33 -16.56
N ALA A 115 -24.32 -6.27 -16.22
CA ALA A 115 -23.70 -5.82 -14.98
C ALA A 115 -23.60 -6.91 -13.92
N VAL A 116 -22.36 -7.27 -13.56
CA VAL A 116 -22.00 -7.80 -12.24
C VAL A 116 -22.45 -6.77 -11.20
N ALA A 117 -23.75 -6.75 -10.92
CA ALA A 117 -24.31 -6.04 -9.81
C ALA A 117 -23.81 -6.73 -8.55
N LEU A 118 -23.51 -5.95 -7.52
CA LEU A 118 -23.33 -6.49 -6.18
C LEU A 118 -24.63 -7.27 -5.88
N LEU A 119 -24.54 -8.52 -5.41
CA LEU A 119 -25.72 -9.37 -5.18
C LEU A 119 -25.86 -9.67 -3.69
N GLU A 120 -27.05 -9.44 -3.13
CA GLU A 120 -27.43 -9.92 -1.79
C GLU A 120 -28.13 -11.29 -1.93
N SER A 121 -27.78 -12.29 -1.13
CA SER A 121 -28.51 -13.56 -1.14
C SER A 121 -29.77 -13.43 -0.26
N ASN A 122 -30.91 -13.78 -0.85
CA ASN A 122 -32.20 -13.90 -0.19
C ASN A 122 -32.59 -15.39 -0.12
N PRO A 123 -32.91 -15.95 1.07
CA PRO A 123 -33.30 -17.35 1.22
C PRO A 123 -34.51 -17.79 0.37
N GLU A 124 -35.42 -16.86 0.05
CA GLU A 124 -36.66 -17.15 -0.68
C GLU A 124 -36.55 -16.89 -2.19
N HIS A 125 -35.57 -16.08 -2.62
CA HIS A 125 -35.51 -15.55 -3.99
C HIS A 125 -34.14 -15.66 -4.68
N GLY A 126 -33.12 -16.21 -4.01
CA GLY A 126 -31.77 -16.31 -4.57
C GLY A 126 -31.01 -14.97 -4.51
N PHE A 127 -30.10 -14.75 -5.45
CA PHE A 127 -29.27 -13.54 -5.51
C PHE A 127 -30.05 -12.33 -6.07
N MET A 128 -30.09 -11.22 -5.33
CA MET A 128 -30.79 -9.97 -5.65
C MET A 128 -29.82 -8.82 -5.99
N ASP A 129 -30.14 -8.01 -7.00
CA ASP A 129 -29.34 -6.86 -7.47
C ASP A 129 -29.32 -5.69 -6.46
N VAL A 130 -28.15 -5.28 -5.99
CA VAL A 130 -27.94 -4.18 -5.02
C VAL A 130 -28.32 -2.81 -5.58
N ARG A 131 -28.59 -2.66 -6.89
CA ARG A 131 -29.16 -1.41 -7.42
C ARG A 131 -30.52 -1.07 -6.80
N ASP A 132 -31.26 -2.06 -6.29
CA ASP A 132 -32.49 -1.83 -5.53
C ASP A 132 -32.26 -1.38 -4.07
N LEU A 133 -31.03 -1.52 -3.55
CA LEU A 133 -30.61 -1.01 -2.24
C LEU A 133 -30.12 0.45 -2.27
N ASN A 134 -29.99 1.06 -3.46
CA ASN A 134 -29.65 2.48 -3.61
C ASN A 134 -30.64 3.44 -2.92
N LYS A 135 -31.75 2.95 -2.34
CA LYS A 135 -32.70 3.77 -1.58
C LYS A 135 -32.71 3.52 -0.08
N THR A 136 -32.08 2.43 0.42
CA THR A 136 -32.21 2.05 1.84
C THR A 136 -30.88 1.87 2.57
N ASP A 137 -29.77 1.55 1.88
CA ASP A 137 -28.48 1.27 2.54
C ASP A 137 -27.42 2.38 2.41
N LEU A 138 -27.71 3.46 1.67
CA LEU A 138 -26.91 4.71 1.68
C LEU A 138 -26.98 5.47 3.02
N LEU A 139 -27.74 4.96 3.99
CA LEU A 139 -28.00 5.58 5.29
C LEU A 139 -27.43 4.79 6.48
N LEU A 140 -26.70 3.68 6.27
CA LEU A 140 -25.89 3.14 7.37
C LEU A 140 -24.70 4.07 7.57
N PRO A 141 -24.61 4.81 8.69
CA PRO A 141 -23.51 5.73 8.93
C PRO A 141 -22.21 4.94 8.97
N CYS A 142 -21.42 5.07 7.92
CA CYS A 142 -20.07 4.55 7.90
C CYS A 142 -19.12 5.64 8.40
N GLY A 143 -18.24 5.27 9.31
CA GLY A 143 -17.33 6.17 9.99
C GLY A 143 -17.97 6.95 11.14
N PRO A 144 -17.26 7.93 11.72
CA PRO A 144 -17.69 8.66 12.92
C PRO A 144 -18.89 9.61 12.68
N SER A 145 -19.68 9.38 11.63
CA SER A 145 -20.83 10.17 11.20
C SER A 145 -22.01 10.15 12.17
N ALA A 146 -21.96 9.38 13.27
CA ALA A 146 -22.85 9.56 14.42
C ALA A 146 -22.32 10.55 15.49
N ALA A 147 -21.03 10.87 15.53
CA ALA A 147 -20.40 11.58 16.65
C ALA A 147 -19.62 12.86 16.28
N LEU A 148 -19.05 12.98 15.08
CA LEU A 148 -18.32 14.18 14.67
C LEU A 148 -19.24 15.10 13.84
N LYS A 149 -20.14 15.82 14.51
CA LYS A 149 -20.71 17.02 13.90
C LYS A 149 -19.54 17.94 13.53
N PRO A 150 -19.49 18.52 12.32
CA PRO A 150 -18.47 19.49 11.96
C PRO A 150 -18.58 20.70 12.88
N GLY A 151 -17.83 20.66 13.99
CA GLY A 151 -17.51 21.84 14.78
C GLY A 151 -16.59 22.73 13.96
N ALA A 152 -16.72 24.05 14.12
CA ALA A 152 -16.01 25.06 13.37
C ALA A 152 -14.49 24.78 13.33
N GLY A 153 -13.98 24.30 12.20
CA GLY A 153 -12.54 24.15 11.93
C GLY A 153 -12.05 22.75 11.56
N PHE A 154 -12.87 21.69 11.65
CA PHE A 154 -12.47 20.37 11.15
C PHE A 154 -12.90 20.17 9.70
N GLU A 155 -11.96 19.77 8.84
CA GLU A 155 -12.26 19.21 7.53
C GLU A 155 -13.03 17.90 7.76
N GLY A 156 -14.27 17.84 7.29
CA GLY A 156 -15.11 16.66 7.47
C GLY A 156 -14.46 15.43 6.84
N VAL A 157 -14.31 14.36 7.60
CA VAL A 157 -13.84 13.08 7.08
C VAL A 157 -14.98 12.45 6.27
N VAL A 158 -14.71 12.15 5.01
CA VAL A 158 -15.67 11.47 4.13
C VAL A 158 -15.37 9.98 4.18
N CYS A 159 -16.30 9.20 4.69
CA CYS A 159 -16.20 7.74 4.69
C CYS A 159 -17.26 7.14 3.76
N ARG A 160 -16.89 6.04 3.11
CA ARG A 160 -17.76 5.28 2.21
C ARG A 160 -17.68 3.81 2.55
N VAL A 161 -18.80 3.10 2.43
CA VAL A 161 -18.78 1.64 2.49
C VAL A 161 -18.24 1.13 1.16
N HIS A 162 -17.17 0.36 1.20
CA HIS A 162 -16.62 -0.39 0.08
C HIS A 162 -16.87 -1.88 0.27
N GLY A 163 -17.00 -2.60 -0.84
CA GLY A 163 -17.23 -4.04 -0.86
C GLY A 163 -18.68 -4.44 -1.14
N ALA A 164 -18.94 -5.74 -1.10
CA ALA A 164 -20.22 -6.35 -1.43
C ALA A 164 -20.80 -7.05 -0.20
N LYS A 165 -22.05 -6.75 0.16
CA LYS A 165 -22.74 -7.58 1.16
C LYS A 165 -23.14 -8.88 0.49
N CYS A 166 -22.39 -9.93 0.79
CA CYS A 166 -22.77 -11.28 0.40
C CYS A 166 -23.34 -12.00 1.61
N VAL A 167 -24.46 -12.68 1.40
CA VAL A 167 -25.09 -13.51 2.41
C VAL A 167 -24.55 -14.93 2.25
N ARG A 168 -24.15 -15.53 3.36
CA ARG A 168 -23.38 -16.77 3.46
C ARG A 168 -24.28 -18.01 3.34
N ASN A 169 -25.15 -18.06 2.34
CA ASN A 169 -25.96 -19.26 2.08
C ASN A 169 -25.31 -20.08 0.96
N GLY A 170 -24.93 -21.30 1.32
CA GLY A 170 -23.88 -22.13 0.69
C GLY A 170 -24.07 -22.45 -0.78
N ASN A 171 -23.01 -22.19 -1.55
CA ASN A 171 -22.64 -22.89 -2.77
C ASN A 171 -21.11 -22.76 -3.01
N LEU A 172 -20.52 -23.62 -3.86
CA LEU A 172 -19.12 -23.59 -4.34
C LEU A 172 -18.75 -22.22 -4.88
N VAL A 173 -19.71 -21.55 -5.51
CA VAL A 173 -19.57 -20.19 -6.01
C VAL A 173 -19.49 -19.19 -4.85
N ALA A 174 -20.29 -19.31 -3.78
CA ALA A 174 -20.20 -18.46 -2.59
C ALA A 174 -18.84 -18.52 -1.90
N TRP A 175 -18.15 -19.68 -1.98
CA TRP A 175 -16.78 -19.84 -1.49
C TRP A 175 -15.77 -19.06 -2.33
N SER A 176 -15.81 -19.21 -3.65
CA SER A 176 -14.93 -18.43 -4.55
C SER A 176 -15.28 -16.94 -4.54
N LEU A 177 -16.55 -16.65 -4.34
CA LEU A 177 -17.05 -15.32 -4.11
C LEU A 177 -16.49 -14.74 -2.82
N GLY A 178 -15.97 -15.46 -1.82
CA GLY A 178 -15.32 -14.84 -0.65
C GLY A 178 -14.22 -13.82 -1.02
N ASP A 179 -13.59 -13.99 -2.18
CA ASP A 179 -12.59 -13.05 -2.72
C ASP A 179 -13.18 -11.85 -3.47
N VAL A 180 -14.44 -11.94 -3.92
CA VAL A 180 -15.19 -10.92 -4.66
C VAL A 180 -16.18 -10.18 -3.73
N CYS A 181 -16.77 -10.94 -2.82
CA CYS A 181 -17.56 -10.61 -1.66
C CYS A 181 -16.66 -10.06 -0.57
N HIS A 182 -16.17 -8.85 -0.80
CA HIS A 182 -15.52 -8.12 0.26
C HIS A 182 -16.55 -7.85 1.35
N SER A 183 -16.32 -8.35 2.56
CA SER A 183 -16.99 -7.85 3.77
C SER A 183 -17.10 -6.33 3.65
N ARG A 184 -18.30 -5.77 3.78
CA ARG A 184 -18.51 -4.31 3.77
C ARG A 184 -17.51 -3.68 4.73
N THR A 185 -16.52 -2.96 4.20
CA THR A 185 -15.57 -2.19 4.99
C THR A 185 -15.92 -0.73 4.85
N CYS A 186 -15.87 0.00 5.96
CA CYS A 186 -15.81 1.44 5.88
C CYS A 186 -14.42 1.81 5.34
N VAL A 187 -14.30 2.76 4.42
CA VAL A 187 -13.05 3.33 3.94
C VAL A 187 -13.20 4.84 3.97
N CYS A 188 -12.28 5.52 4.62
CA CYS A 188 -12.30 6.97 4.73
C CYS A 188 -11.28 7.62 3.80
N GLU A 189 -11.69 8.70 3.14
CA GLU A 189 -10.83 9.54 2.32
C GLU A 189 -9.89 10.34 3.23
N ALA A 190 -8.63 10.50 2.81
CA ALA A 190 -7.69 11.40 3.46
C ALA A 190 -8.24 12.85 3.48
N THR A 191 -8.07 13.54 4.62
CA THR A 191 -8.35 14.99 4.74
C THR A 191 -7.44 15.79 3.81
N ALA A 192 -7.77 17.05 3.53
CA ALA A 192 -6.91 17.90 2.71
C ALA A 192 -5.56 18.15 3.41
N GLU A 193 -5.55 18.26 4.73
CA GLU A 193 -4.31 18.32 5.51
C GLU A 193 -3.42 17.07 5.27
N THR A 194 -3.97 15.86 5.38
CA THR A 194 -3.24 14.61 5.11
C THR A 194 -2.77 14.54 3.66
N LYS A 195 -3.61 14.97 2.71
CA LYS A 195 -3.26 15.03 1.28
C LYS A 195 -2.07 15.97 1.02
N ARG A 196 -2.03 17.15 1.65
CA ARG A 196 -0.87 18.07 1.53
C ARG A 196 0.42 17.48 2.11
N LEU A 197 0.31 16.64 3.14
CA LEU A 197 1.45 15.96 3.78
C LEU A 197 1.93 14.73 3.00
N ALA A 198 1.19 14.27 1.98
CA ALA A 198 1.54 13.09 1.20
C ALA A 198 2.92 13.19 0.53
N LYS A 199 3.28 14.38 0.01
CA LYS A 199 4.62 14.61 -0.55
C LYS A 199 5.71 14.51 0.52
N VAL A 200 5.50 15.10 1.70
CA VAL A 200 6.48 15.07 2.81
C VAL A 200 6.73 13.62 3.25
N GLY A 201 5.66 12.86 3.47
CA GLY A 201 5.79 11.44 3.82
C GLY A 201 6.48 10.62 2.73
N LEU A 202 6.17 10.85 1.45
CA LEU A 202 6.89 10.21 0.36
C LEU A 202 8.38 10.58 0.35
N MET A 203 8.73 11.84 0.63
CA MET A 203 10.13 12.28 0.69
C MET A 203 10.84 11.71 1.91
N GLY A 204 10.15 11.52 3.04
CA GLY A 204 10.67 10.78 4.19
C GLY A 204 10.96 9.31 3.85
N ALA A 205 10.00 8.64 3.20
CA ALA A 205 10.18 7.27 2.74
C ALA A 205 11.31 7.15 1.71
N ALA A 206 11.48 8.12 0.80
CA ALA A 206 12.61 8.15 -0.13
C ALA A 206 13.94 8.41 0.60
N ALA A 207 13.97 9.34 1.56
CA ALA A 207 15.16 9.71 2.32
C ALA A 207 15.78 8.54 3.09
N VAL A 208 14.98 7.68 3.72
CA VAL A 208 15.52 6.51 4.44
C VAL A 208 16.20 5.51 3.53
N THR A 209 15.80 5.46 2.26
CA THR A 209 16.41 4.55 1.30
C THR A 209 17.79 5.01 0.80
N THR A 210 18.27 6.18 1.21
CA THR A 210 19.58 6.70 0.78
C THR A 210 20.75 6.25 1.66
N ALA A 211 20.48 5.68 2.83
CA ALA A 211 21.48 5.04 3.68
C ALA A 211 21.47 3.53 3.45
N ARG A 212 22.63 2.92 3.18
CA ARG A 212 22.73 1.47 2.90
C ARG A 212 22.68 0.62 4.16
N ASN A 213 23.31 1.08 5.23
CA ASN A 213 23.48 0.37 6.48
C ASN A 213 23.19 1.32 7.65
N PHE A 214 22.01 1.21 8.27
CA PHE A 214 21.66 2.11 9.37
C PHE A 214 22.51 1.88 10.62
N SER A 215 23.12 0.70 10.75
CA SER A 215 24.03 0.36 11.84
C SER A 215 25.42 1.00 11.70
N ASP A 216 25.78 1.50 10.51
CA ASP A 216 27.04 2.24 10.32
C ASP A 216 26.81 3.74 10.57
N PRO A 217 27.38 4.35 11.63
CA PRO A 217 27.20 5.78 11.89
C PRO A 217 27.65 6.70 10.75
N GLY A 218 28.60 6.29 9.90
CA GLY A 218 29.06 7.07 8.75
C GLY A 218 28.15 7.02 7.51
N ASP A 219 27.19 6.09 7.49
CA ASP A 219 26.22 5.96 6.42
C ASP A 219 24.99 6.84 6.72
N GLU A 220 25.17 8.14 6.49
CA GLU A 220 24.14 9.14 6.75
C GLU A 220 22.94 8.96 5.81
N MET A 221 21.74 9.01 6.37
CA MET A 221 20.52 9.15 5.58
C MET A 221 20.31 10.61 5.18
N MET A 222 19.76 10.84 3.99
CA MET A 222 19.37 12.19 3.59
C MET A 222 18.24 12.71 4.47
N MET A 223 18.10 14.04 4.54
CA MET A 223 16.94 14.69 5.13
C MET A 223 15.83 14.85 4.09
N PRO A 224 14.54 14.75 4.47
CA PRO A 224 13.39 14.92 3.56
C PRO A 224 13.54 16.17 2.67
N SER A 225 13.35 16.03 1.36
CA SER A 225 13.53 17.14 0.41
C SER A 225 12.35 18.11 0.36
N CYS A 226 11.43 18.04 1.32
CA CYS A 226 10.25 18.88 1.41
C CYS A 226 10.15 19.44 2.84
N GLY A 227 10.16 20.78 2.96
CA GLY A 227 10.30 21.47 4.24
C GLY A 227 11.76 21.77 4.58
N ASP A 228 11.98 22.54 5.64
CA ASP A 228 13.28 22.99 6.10
C ASP A 228 13.55 22.59 7.56
N GLY A 229 14.75 22.89 8.05
CA GLY A 229 15.10 22.70 9.46
C GLY A 229 15.08 21.25 9.95
N TRP A 230 15.08 20.29 9.02
CA TRP A 230 15.08 18.87 9.36
C TRP A 230 16.38 18.46 10.06
N THR A 231 16.21 17.80 11.19
CA THR A 231 17.24 16.97 11.83
C THR A 231 16.76 15.53 11.81
N GLY A 232 17.67 14.56 11.79
CA GLY A 232 17.27 13.16 11.78
C GLY A 232 18.26 12.22 12.46
N ASP A 233 17.73 11.08 12.88
CA ASP A 233 18.43 10.01 13.57
C ASP A 233 18.01 8.65 13.02
N LYS A 234 18.90 7.66 13.10
CA LYS A 234 18.63 6.29 12.68
C LYS A 234 18.26 5.45 13.89
N ILE A 235 17.24 4.61 13.74
CA ILE A 235 16.78 3.66 14.75
C ILE A 235 16.84 2.27 14.12
N VAL A 236 17.47 1.33 14.81
CA VAL A 236 17.69 -0.03 14.30
C VAL A 236 17.31 -1.05 15.36
N GLY A 237 16.28 -1.84 15.04
CA GLY A 237 15.99 -3.10 15.74
C GLY A 237 16.73 -4.24 15.07
N ARG A 238 17.16 -5.25 15.83
CA ARG A 238 17.78 -6.46 15.28
C ARG A 238 17.03 -7.69 15.75
N LEU A 239 16.74 -8.57 14.81
CA LEU A 239 16.18 -9.89 15.05
C LEU A 239 17.21 -10.94 14.62
N ASP A 240 17.87 -11.58 15.59
CA ASP A 240 18.77 -12.70 15.32
C ASP A 240 18.02 -14.05 15.25
N GLY A 241 18.62 -15.05 14.61
CA GLY A 241 18.05 -16.40 14.53
C GLY A 241 16.79 -16.49 13.68
N ILE A 242 16.67 -15.66 12.64
CA ILE A 242 15.45 -15.54 11.85
C ILE A 242 14.96 -16.86 11.25
N HIS A 243 15.88 -17.80 10.95
CA HIS A 243 15.52 -19.14 10.46
C HIS A 243 14.70 -19.95 11.47
N THR A 244 14.85 -19.69 12.77
CA THR A 244 14.12 -20.41 13.83
C THR A 244 12.64 -20.05 13.88
N HIS A 245 12.25 -18.95 13.22
CA HIS A 245 10.88 -18.49 13.09
C HIS A 245 10.16 -19.06 11.86
N MET A 246 10.85 -19.85 11.02
CA MET A 246 10.24 -20.53 9.87
C MET A 246 10.35 -22.04 10.04
N ASN A 247 9.26 -22.75 9.80
CA ASN A 247 9.32 -24.19 9.66
C ASN A 247 9.89 -24.61 8.29
N ALA A 248 10.12 -25.91 8.09
CA ALA A 248 10.73 -26.43 6.86
C ALA A 248 9.87 -26.16 5.60
N ILE A 249 8.55 -26.21 5.73
CA ILE A 249 7.59 -25.97 4.63
C ILE A 249 7.62 -24.49 4.27
N GLU A 250 7.54 -23.59 5.25
CA GLU A 250 7.62 -22.14 5.05
C GLU A 250 8.95 -21.75 4.40
N THR A 251 10.06 -22.35 4.87
CA THR A 251 11.38 -22.12 4.28
C THR A 251 11.43 -22.56 2.81
N MET A 252 10.82 -23.69 2.47
CA MET A 252 10.78 -24.19 1.10
C MET A 252 9.90 -23.30 0.20
N ALA A 253 8.70 -22.95 0.67
CA ALA A 253 7.79 -22.05 -0.04
C ALA A 253 8.42 -20.68 -0.29
N ALA A 254 9.06 -20.11 0.74
CA ALA A 254 9.81 -18.87 0.64
C ALA A 254 10.93 -18.93 -0.40
N LYS A 255 11.75 -19.99 -0.38
CA LYS A 255 12.82 -20.17 -1.37
C LYS A 255 12.27 -20.31 -2.78
N ASN A 256 11.19 -21.06 -2.98
CA ASN A 256 10.56 -21.22 -4.28
C ASN A 256 10.00 -19.90 -4.80
N MET A 257 9.32 -19.15 -3.93
CA MET A 257 8.82 -17.82 -4.25
C MET A 257 9.96 -16.86 -4.63
N LEU A 258 11.06 -16.84 -3.87
CA LEU A 258 12.22 -16.01 -4.19
C LEU A 258 12.94 -16.48 -5.45
N ASN A 259 13.00 -17.78 -5.72
CA ASN A 259 13.55 -18.28 -6.99
C ASN A 259 12.74 -17.79 -8.19
N TYR A 260 11.43 -17.64 -8.03
CA TYR A 260 10.54 -17.11 -9.06
C TYR A 260 10.67 -15.57 -9.17
N LEU A 261 10.50 -14.86 -8.06
CA LEU A 261 10.41 -13.39 -8.04
C LEU A 261 11.78 -12.70 -8.15
N ALA A 262 12.81 -13.26 -7.54
CA ALA A 262 14.13 -12.64 -7.45
C ALA A 262 15.25 -13.70 -7.34
N PRO A 263 15.56 -14.43 -8.43
CA PRO A 263 16.50 -15.57 -8.37
C PRO A 263 17.88 -15.23 -7.79
N TYR A 264 18.33 -13.98 -7.97
CA TYR A 264 19.58 -13.49 -7.40
C TYR A 264 19.55 -13.36 -5.86
N VAL A 265 18.38 -13.05 -5.30
CA VAL A 265 18.12 -13.01 -3.86
C VAL A 265 18.14 -14.45 -3.31
N ALA A 266 17.44 -15.37 -3.97
CA ALA A 266 17.35 -16.76 -3.50
C ALA A 266 18.72 -17.46 -3.31
N LYS A 267 19.71 -17.14 -4.16
CA LYS A 267 21.11 -17.63 -4.02
C LYS A 267 21.78 -17.24 -2.71
N ASN A 268 21.31 -16.18 -2.06
CA ASN A 268 21.86 -15.64 -0.82
C ASN A 268 21.04 -16.01 0.42
N TRP A 269 20.00 -16.84 0.29
CA TRP A 269 19.10 -17.20 1.40
C TRP A 269 19.80 -17.65 2.68
N SER A 270 20.89 -18.42 2.57
CA SER A 270 21.62 -18.95 3.73
C SER A 270 22.64 -17.98 4.33
N LYS A 271 22.86 -16.79 3.75
CA LYS A 271 23.98 -15.92 4.13
C LYS A 271 23.74 -15.08 5.38
N GLU A 272 22.49 -14.75 5.67
CA GLU A 272 22.14 -13.90 6.81
C GLU A 272 21.20 -14.65 7.73
N ASP A 273 21.53 -14.68 9.02
CA ASP A 273 20.66 -15.24 10.04
C ASP A 273 20.07 -14.18 10.98
N PHE A 274 20.02 -12.95 10.50
CA PHE A 274 19.41 -11.85 11.21
C PHE A 274 18.63 -10.98 10.24
N ALA A 275 17.78 -10.13 10.78
CA ALA A 275 17.17 -9.03 10.06
C ALA A 275 17.29 -7.75 10.89
N ASP A 276 17.72 -6.67 10.25
CA ASP A 276 17.76 -5.35 10.86
C ASP A 276 16.50 -4.58 10.42
N THR A 277 15.69 -4.14 11.38
CA THR A 277 14.51 -3.31 11.15
C THR A 277 14.91 -1.84 11.28
N GLU A 278 14.91 -1.13 10.16
CA GLU A 278 15.50 0.22 10.05
C GLU A 278 14.42 1.31 9.94
N VAL A 279 14.52 2.34 10.77
CA VAL A 279 13.62 3.50 10.79
C VAL A 279 14.43 4.80 10.81
N GLY A 280 14.12 5.72 9.89
CA GLY A 280 14.59 7.10 9.96
C GLY A 280 13.63 7.94 10.79
N PHE A 281 14.13 8.51 11.87
CA PHE A 281 13.45 9.53 12.64
C PHE A 281 13.86 10.91 12.13
N TYR A 282 12.89 11.80 11.96
CA TYR A 282 13.13 13.19 11.59
C TYR A 282 12.30 14.12 12.46
N LYS A 283 12.80 15.33 12.71
CA LYS A 283 12.03 16.41 13.33
C LYS A 283 12.39 17.76 12.76
N THR A 284 11.42 18.67 12.75
CA THR A 284 11.58 20.09 12.38
C THR A 284 10.67 20.98 13.23
N ARG A 285 11.05 22.25 13.40
CA ARG A 285 10.25 23.29 14.09
C ARG A 285 9.51 24.21 13.12
N THR A 286 9.78 24.11 11.83
CA THR A 286 9.47 25.14 10.82
C THR A 286 8.67 24.57 9.64
N HIS A 287 7.73 23.65 9.90
CA HIS A 287 6.94 23.04 8.83
C HIS A 287 5.56 23.68 8.66
N GLU A 288 5.24 24.16 7.46
CA GLU A 288 3.92 24.74 7.17
C GLU A 288 2.84 23.64 7.06
N LEU A 289 2.15 23.33 8.17
CA LEU A 289 1.10 22.30 8.20
C LEU A 289 -0.19 22.71 7.48
N THR A 290 -0.49 24.01 7.47
CA THR A 290 -1.67 24.58 6.81
C THR A 290 -1.29 25.89 6.17
N LYS A 291 -1.71 26.08 4.91
CA LYS A 291 -1.42 27.29 4.15
C LYS A 291 -1.73 28.56 4.93
N GLY A 292 -0.73 29.44 5.06
CA GLY A 292 -0.89 30.76 5.69
C GLY A 292 -1.10 30.71 7.20
N LYS A 293 -0.89 29.55 7.84
CA LYS A 293 -0.77 29.44 9.30
C LYS A 293 0.70 29.45 9.70
N PRO A 294 1.02 29.80 10.97
CA PRO A 294 2.38 29.66 11.48
C PRO A 294 2.89 28.24 11.32
N ASP A 295 4.19 28.12 11.09
CA ASP A 295 4.86 26.83 11.05
C ASP A 295 4.64 26.03 12.33
N GLY A 296 4.50 24.72 12.17
CA GLY A 296 4.31 23.76 13.23
C GLY A 296 5.53 22.89 13.46
N LYS A 297 5.59 22.31 14.66
CA LYS A 297 6.56 21.28 15.04
C LYS A 297 6.12 19.95 14.45
N VAL A 298 6.99 19.31 13.69
CA VAL A 298 6.70 18.02 13.06
C VAL A 298 7.73 16.99 13.51
N CYS A 299 7.24 15.83 13.90
CA CYS A 299 8.04 14.61 13.96
C CYS A 299 7.66 13.68 12.82
N MET A 300 8.61 12.94 12.28
CA MET A 300 8.37 11.96 11.25
C MET A 300 9.13 10.67 11.50
N PHE A 301 8.46 9.55 11.32
CA PHE A 301 9.05 8.22 11.30
C PHE A 301 8.88 7.65 9.89
N SER A 302 9.99 7.36 9.23
CA SER A 302 9.99 6.77 7.89
C SER A 302 10.64 5.40 7.94
N TRP A 303 9.94 4.39 7.45
CA TRP A 303 10.38 3.00 7.52
C TRP A 303 11.09 2.59 6.24
N GLN A 304 12.22 1.91 6.40
CA GLN A 304 13.00 1.39 5.31
C GLN A 304 12.21 0.32 4.52
N ALA A 305 12.42 0.29 3.19
CA ALA A 305 11.92 -0.78 2.34
C ALA A 305 12.77 -2.06 2.47
N THR A 306 12.40 -3.14 1.78
CA THR A 306 13.20 -4.37 1.77
C THR A 306 14.58 -4.15 1.16
N ARG A 307 15.66 -4.45 1.89
CA ARG A 307 17.06 -4.28 1.45
C ARG A 307 17.97 -5.47 1.73
N SER A 308 17.71 -6.22 2.78
CA SER A 308 18.53 -7.34 3.24
C SER A 308 17.87 -8.69 2.93
N MET A 309 18.63 -9.79 3.07
CA MET A 309 18.02 -11.11 3.02
C MET A 309 17.13 -11.36 4.24
N GLY A 310 17.50 -10.79 5.39
CA GLY A 310 16.66 -10.76 6.58
C GLY A 310 15.26 -10.21 6.29
N ASP A 311 15.16 -9.08 5.59
CA ASP A 311 13.87 -8.45 5.24
C ASP A 311 13.06 -9.34 4.30
N TRP A 312 13.73 -9.98 3.33
CA TRP A 312 13.07 -10.94 2.44
C TRP A 312 12.52 -12.15 3.20
N LYS A 313 13.24 -12.63 4.22
CA LYS A 313 12.76 -13.72 5.11
C LYS A 313 11.56 -13.28 5.94
N LEU A 314 11.52 -12.03 6.41
CA LEU A 314 10.36 -11.48 7.10
C LEU A 314 9.16 -11.35 6.16
N ASN A 315 9.38 -10.86 4.94
CA ASN A 315 8.35 -10.71 3.91
C ASN A 315 7.68 -12.01 3.48
N VAL A 316 8.31 -13.16 3.73
CA VAL A 316 7.79 -14.48 3.35
C VAL A 316 7.25 -15.30 4.53
N MET A 317 7.29 -14.76 5.74
CA MET A 317 6.66 -15.37 6.92
C MET A 317 5.15 -15.09 6.92
N PHE A 318 4.40 -15.70 6.01
CA PHE A 318 3.01 -15.34 5.72
C PHE A 318 2.01 -15.65 6.84
N LYS A 319 2.40 -16.50 7.80
CA LYS A 319 1.58 -16.85 8.94
C LYS A 319 1.06 -15.59 9.60
N GLN A 320 -0.26 -15.54 9.81
CA GLN A 320 -0.89 -14.41 10.47
C GLN A 320 -0.69 -14.53 11.98
N ARG A 321 -0.36 -13.40 12.61
CA ARG A 321 -0.18 -13.26 14.04
C ARG A 321 -0.98 -12.07 14.53
N ASN A 322 -1.56 -12.22 15.72
CA ASN A 322 -2.25 -11.10 16.37
C ASN A 322 -1.25 -9.99 16.69
N PHE A 323 -1.53 -8.77 16.23
CA PHE A 323 -0.76 -7.59 16.55
C PHE A 323 -1.18 -7.08 17.92
N ARG A 324 -0.46 -7.54 18.95
CA ARG A 324 -0.77 -7.29 20.37
C ARG A 324 -0.85 -5.81 20.78
N TYR A 325 -0.38 -4.90 19.93
CA TYR A 325 -0.39 -3.47 20.20
C TYR A 325 -1.66 -2.75 19.72
N ALA A 326 -2.49 -3.42 18.92
CA ALA A 326 -3.81 -2.93 18.57
C ALA A 326 -4.80 -3.06 19.73
N PRO A 327 -5.95 -2.36 19.68
CA PRO A 327 -7.04 -2.60 20.62
C PRO A 327 -7.51 -4.05 20.47
N PRO A 328 -7.69 -4.82 21.56
CA PRO A 328 -8.11 -6.23 21.46
C PRO A 328 -9.41 -6.43 20.67
N SER A 329 -10.34 -5.47 20.75
CA SER A 329 -11.60 -5.45 20.01
C SER A 329 -11.43 -5.28 18.49
N ALA A 330 -10.30 -4.77 18.03
CA ALA A 330 -10.05 -4.55 16.61
C ALA A 330 -9.67 -5.83 15.86
N GLY A 331 -9.18 -6.87 16.57
CA GLY A 331 -8.81 -8.15 15.94
C GLY A 331 -7.77 -7.98 14.83
N VAL A 332 -6.74 -7.17 15.07
CA VAL A 332 -5.71 -6.86 14.09
C VAL A 332 -4.77 -8.04 13.95
N MET A 333 -4.94 -8.82 12.88
CA MET A 333 -3.97 -9.81 12.44
C MET A 333 -3.06 -9.17 11.41
N SER A 334 -1.77 -9.48 11.47
CA SER A 334 -0.77 -9.10 10.48
C SER A 334 0.19 -10.26 10.23
N GLN A 335 0.95 -10.16 9.15
CA GLN A 335 1.99 -11.12 8.82
C GLN A 335 3.03 -11.22 9.95
N GLU A 336 3.40 -12.45 10.34
CA GLU A 336 4.31 -12.72 11.46
C GLU A 336 5.65 -12.00 11.30
N GLY A 337 6.23 -12.02 10.10
CA GLY A 337 7.48 -11.30 9.85
C GLY A 337 7.38 -9.79 10.09
N LEU A 338 6.26 -9.14 9.72
CA LEU A 338 6.05 -7.72 10.00
C LEU A 338 5.90 -7.46 11.50
N VAL A 339 5.18 -8.33 12.21
CA VAL A 339 5.03 -8.23 13.68
C VAL A 339 6.38 -8.39 14.37
N LEU A 340 7.18 -9.38 13.99
CA LEU A 340 8.52 -9.62 14.55
C LEU A 340 9.48 -8.44 14.27
N SER A 341 9.43 -7.89 13.05
CA SER A 341 10.19 -6.70 12.69
C SER A 341 9.82 -5.54 13.61
N TYR A 342 8.52 -5.31 13.82
CA TYR A 342 8.02 -4.18 14.60
C TYR A 342 8.40 -4.33 16.07
N ASP A 343 8.18 -5.53 16.62
CA ASP A 343 8.59 -5.91 17.98
C ASP A 343 10.08 -5.61 18.24
N SER A 344 10.96 -5.83 17.24
CA SER A 344 12.42 -5.66 17.39
C SER A 344 12.86 -4.22 17.63
N VAL A 345 12.05 -3.23 17.24
CA VAL A 345 12.41 -1.81 17.27
C VAL A 345 11.44 -0.94 18.09
N ARG A 346 10.26 -1.48 18.44
CA ARG A 346 9.17 -0.71 19.07
C ARG A 346 9.59 0.13 20.27
N GLU A 347 10.25 -0.46 21.26
CA GLU A 347 10.59 0.25 22.49
C GLU A 347 11.53 1.44 22.23
N GLN A 348 12.45 1.28 21.27
CA GLN A 348 13.34 2.36 20.84
C GLN A 348 12.57 3.48 20.14
N LEU A 349 11.58 3.14 19.30
CA LEU A 349 10.70 4.12 18.65
C LEU A 349 9.90 4.91 19.68
N MET A 350 9.28 4.21 20.63
CA MET A 350 8.46 4.83 21.66
C MET A 350 9.31 5.75 22.55
N GLN A 351 10.51 5.30 22.94
CA GLN A 351 11.44 6.12 23.70
C GLN A 351 11.87 7.36 22.92
N LYS A 352 12.29 7.21 21.65
CA LYS A 352 12.67 8.34 20.80
C LYS A 352 11.53 9.34 20.63
N PHE A 353 10.30 8.86 20.49
CA PHE A 353 9.11 9.71 20.46
C PHE A 353 8.92 10.51 21.74
N GLN A 354 9.04 9.89 22.92
CA GLN A 354 8.94 10.62 24.19
C GLN A 354 10.03 11.68 24.34
N ASP A 355 11.26 11.30 24.01
CA ASP A 355 12.46 12.13 24.21
C ASP A 355 12.55 13.30 23.23
N GLU A 356 11.94 13.19 22.05
CA GLU A 356 12.13 14.18 20.98
C GLU A 356 10.85 14.89 20.57
N CYS A 357 9.70 14.22 20.66
CA CYS A 357 8.42 14.73 20.15
C CYS A 357 7.45 15.17 21.24
N CYS A 358 7.73 14.88 22.51
CA CYS A 358 6.83 15.11 23.64
C CYS A 358 7.48 15.85 24.81
N THR A 359 8.56 16.59 24.56
CA THR A 359 9.28 17.37 25.56
C THR A 359 8.60 18.72 25.85
N PRO A 360 8.91 19.38 26.98
CA PRO A 360 8.47 20.75 27.25
C PRO A 360 8.75 21.72 26.09
N ASP A 361 9.95 21.66 25.50
CA ASP A 361 10.40 22.58 24.46
C ASP A 361 9.97 22.17 23.05
N PHE A 362 9.68 20.89 22.85
CA PHE A 362 9.24 20.33 21.59
C PHE A 362 8.08 19.35 21.81
N THR A 363 6.87 19.80 21.47
CA THR A 363 5.70 18.93 21.36
C THR A 363 5.25 18.99 19.92
N ALA A 364 5.27 17.86 19.23
CA ALA A 364 4.89 17.80 17.84
C ALA A 364 3.41 18.21 17.67
N ASP A 365 3.16 19.17 16.77
CA ASP A 365 1.83 19.53 16.32
C ASP A 365 1.28 18.48 15.34
N LYS A 366 2.19 17.83 14.61
CA LYS A 366 1.88 16.71 13.71
C LYS A 366 2.96 15.63 13.77
N ILE A 367 2.52 14.38 13.68
CA ILE A 367 3.37 13.20 13.56
C ILE A 367 3.11 12.59 12.19
N ILE A 368 4.15 12.49 11.37
CA ILE A 368 4.08 11.83 10.06
C ILE A 368 4.65 10.42 10.21
N ILE A 369 3.94 9.41 9.74
CA ILE A 369 4.44 8.04 9.67
C ILE A 369 4.41 7.63 8.21
N SER A 370 5.55 7.21 7.67
CA SER A 370 5.65 6.88 6.25
C SER A 370 6.54 5.68 5.98
N GLY A 371 6.44 5.12 4.78
CA GLY A 371 7.32 4.05 4.35
C GLY A 371 6.93 3.52 2.98
N HIS A 372 7.82 2.75 2.38
CA HIS A 372 7.61 2.11 1.08
C HIS A 372 7.73 0.60 1.14
N SER A 373 6.92 -0.12 0.36
CA SER A 373 6.97 -1.58 0.28
C SER A 373 6.73 -2.21 1.66
N HIS A 374 7.65 -3.07 2.13
CA HIS A 374 7.73 -3.54 3.51
C HIS A 374 7.63 -2.39 4.51
N GLY A 375 8.38 -1.30 4.33
CA GLY A 375 8.32 -0.12 5.18
C GLY A 375 6.94 0.55 5.20
N GLY A 376 6.20 0.50 4.09
CA GLY A 376 4.80 0.97 4.06
C GLY A 376 3.89 0.11 4.94
N ALA A 377 4.11 -1.20 4.95
CA ALA A 377 3.39 -2.12 5.85
C ALA A 377 3.74 -1.84 7.33
N MET A 378 5.03 -1.66 7.61
CA MET A 378 5.53 -1.31 8.94
C MET A 378 5.02 0.04 9.46
N ALA A 379 4.96 1.05 8.59
CA ALA A 379 4.39 2.36 8.89
C ALA A 379 2.92 2.27 9.32
N ALA A 380 2.15 1.36 8.71
CA ALA A 380 0.79 1.09 9.13
C ALA A 380 0.72 0.42 10.51
N LEU A 381 1.55 -0.59 10.81
CA LEU A 381 1.61 -1.19 12.17
C LEU A 381 1.99 -0.16 13.23
N HIS A 382 2.96 0.69 12.93
CA HIS A 382 3.36 1.81 13.79
C HIS A 382 2.19 2.75 14.07
N ALA A 383 1.44 3.13 13.03
CA ALA A 383 0.27 3.99 13.22
C ALA A 383 -0.81 3.33 14.12
N VAL A 384 -1.03 2.02 13.97
CA VAL A 384 -1.98 1.26 14.81
C VAL A 384 -1.54 1.24 16.28
N ASP A 385 -0.26 0.98 16.56
CA ASP A 385 0.25 1.02 17.94
C ASP A 385 0.19 2.44 18.51
N MET A 386 0.62 3.44 17.72
CA MET A 386 0.67 4.83 18.16
C MET A 386 -0.70 5.39 18.52
N ILE A 387 -1.74 5.12 17.71
CA ILE A 387 -3.11 5.57 18.02
C ILE A 387 -3.72 4.82 19.21
N SER A 388 -3.23 3.60 19.51
CA SER A 388 -3.84 2.72 20.50
C SER A 388 -3.18 2.81 21.87
N GLN A 389 -1.87 3.03 21.93
CA GLN A 389 -1.10 2.89 23.16
C GLN A 389 -0.23 4.11 23.51
N TRP A 390 0.11 4.94 22.52
CA TRP A 390 1.09 6.00 22.76
C TRP A 390 0.43 7.26 23.30
N LYS A 391 1.16 7.94 24.20
CA LYS A 391 0.72 9.18 24.83
C LYS A 391 1.78 10.24 24.68
N CYS A 392 1.36 11.48 24.54
CA CYS A 392 2.25 12.63 24.55
C CYS A 392 1.89 13.53 25.73
N LYS A 393 2.78 13.65 26.71
CA LYS A 393 2.51 14.39 27.96
C LYS A 393 1.22 13.93 28.67
N GLY A 394 0.99 12.62 28.70
CA GLY A 394 -0.20 11.99 29.30
C GLY A 394 -1.47 12.08 28.46
N ARG A 395 -1.45 12.78 27.32
CA ARG A 395 -2.58 12.85 26.38
C ARG A 395 -2.49 11.75 25.35
N ASP A 396 -3.60 11.02 25.14
CA ASP A 396 -3.69 10.05 24.04
C ASP A 396 -3.62 10.76 22.67
N LEU A 397 -2.90 10.15 21.75
CA LEU A 397 -2.83 10.60 20.36
C LEU A 397 -4.14 10.28 19.64
N ARG A 398 -4.51 11.09 18.65
CA ARG A 398 -5.76 10.97 17.88
C ARG A 398 -5.48 11.13 16.40
N ALA A 399 -6.43 10.73 15.54
CA ALA A 399 -6.37 10.93 14.08
C ALA A 399 -5.74 12.28 13.67
N LYS A 400 -6.21 13.38 14.26
CA LYS A 400 -5.74 14.74 13.94
C LYS A 400 -4.25 14.97 14.19
N ASP A 401 -3.64 14.24 15.13
CA ASP A 401 -2.23 14.39 15.49
C ASP A 401 -1.34 13.61 14.50
N LEU A 402 -1.90 12.68 13.72
CA LEU A 402 -1.16 11.81 12.80
C LEU A 402 -1.45 12.14 11.32
N ALA A 403 -0.45 11.89 10.47
CA ALA A 403 -0.58 11.73 9.04
C ALA A 403 0.22 10.49 8.60
N VAL A 404 -0.44 9.51 8.01
CA VAL A 404 0.12 8.19 7.70
C VAL A 404 0.18 8.05 6.18
N ILE A 405 1.38 8.05 5.61
CA ILE A 405 1.62 8.09 4.17
C ILE A 405 2.26 6.76 3.73
N LEU A 406 1.45 5.91 3.10
CA LEU A 406 1.82 4.53 2.83
C LEU A 406 2.06 4.35 1.34
N VAL A 407 3.31 4.08 0.97
CA VAL A 407 3.73 4.00 -0.43
C VAL A 407 3.93 2.54 -0.79
N ALA A 408 3.20 2.04 -1.79
CA ALA A 408 3.29 0.65 -2.22
C ALA A 408 3.22 -0.41 -1.08
N PRO A 409 2.42 -0.21 -0.02
CA PRO A 409 2.41 -1.14 1.11
C PRO A 409 1.91 -2.52 0.66
N HIS A 410 2.39 -3.59 1.30
CA HIS A 410 1.91 -4.93 1.01
C HIS A 410 0.38 -5.02 1.19
N SER A 411 -0.33 -5.39 0.12
CA SER A 411 -1.79 -5.51 0.18
C SER A 411 -2.19 -6.73 1.02
N GLY A 412 -3.18 -6.60 1.91
CA GLY A 412 -3.66 -7.73 2.72
C GLY A 412 -3.00 -7.89 4.09
N MET A 413 -2.32 -6.85 4.60
CA MET A 413 -1.75 -6.87 5.95
C MET A 413 -2.80 -6.87 7.07
N PHE A 414 -4.02 -6.42 6.81
CA PHE A 414 -5.03 -6.23 7.86
C PHE A 414 -6.34 -6.95 7.56
N THR A 415 -6.96 -7.47 8.61
CA THR A 415 -8.32 -7.99 8.55
C THR A 415 -9.33 -6.88 8.26
N SER A 416 -10.48 -7.23 7.70
CA SER A 416 -11.60 -6.29 7.53
C SER A 416 -12.06 -5.65 8.84
N SER A 417 -11.92 -6.38 9.95
CA SER A 417 -12.17 -5.88 11.30
C SER A 417 -11.20 -4.75 11.65
N ALA A 418 -9.90 -4.94 11.41
CA ALA A 418 -8.88 -3.91 11.64
C ALA A 418 -9.13 -2.66 10.80
N ILE A 419 -9.45 -2.82 9.50
CA ILE A 419 -9.80 -1.71 8.60
C ILE A 419 -11.00 -0.94 9.16
N THR A 420 -12.05 -1.66 9.54
CA THR A 420 -13.29 -1.04 10.02
C THR A 420 -13.11 -0.38 11.38
N ASN A 421 -12.39 -0.99 12.30
CA ASN A 421 -12.33 -0.52 13.69
C ASN A 421 -11.23 0.52 13.94
N VAL A 422 -10.10 0.42 13.25
CA VAL A 422 -8.95 1.33 13.46
C VAL A 422 -8.91 2.43 12.42
N PHE A 423 -9.11 2.10 11.15
CA PHE A 423 -8.86 3.04 10.05
C PHE A 423 -10.07 3.81 9.59
N SER A 424 -11.26 3.24 9.75
CA SER A 424 -12.49 3.83 9.22
C SER A 424 -13.55 4.11 10.29
N CYS A 425 -13.38 3.48 11.45
CA CYS A 425 -13.89 3.80 12.77
C CYS A 425 -15.38 3.51 13.09
N ASN A 426 -15.55 2.93 14.29
CA ASN A 426 -16.71 3.02 15.19
C ASN A 426 -16.37 3.81 16.49
N ASP A 427 -15.10 3.81 16.94
CA ASP A 427 -14.61 4.56 18.12
C ASP A 427 -13.75 5.76 17.68
N PRO A 428 -14.14 7.01 17.97
CA PRO A 428 -13.36 8.20 17.63
C PRO A 428 -12.00 8.33 18.34
N ALA A 429 -11.78 7.64 19.47
CA ALA A 429 -10.58 7.79 20.29
C ALA A 429 -9.37 7.01 19.72
N ALA A 430 -9.61 5.83 19.15
CA ALA A 430 -8.57 4.94 18.60
C ALA A 430 -8.65 4.88 17.05
N CYS A 431 -8.83 6.05 16.43
CA CYS A 431 -9.23 6.18 15.03
C CYS A 431 -8.14 6.82 14.17
N LEU A 432 -7.96 6.31 12.94
CA LEU A 432 -7.10 6.89 11.90
C LEU A 432 -7.88 7.42 10.68
N ALA A 433 -9.21 7.54 10.79
CA ALA A 433 -10.06 8.01 9.69
C ALA A 433 -9.65 9.40 9.20
N GLY A 434 -9.37 9.50 7.91
CA GLY A 434 -8.91 10.74 7.26
C GLY A 434 -7.43 11.06 7.44
N SER A 435 -6.72 10.31 8.29
CA SER A 435 -5.29 10.51 8.57
C SER A 435 -4.39 9.61 7.74
N VAL A 436 -4.93 8.77 6.86
CA VAL A 436 -4.15 7.82 6.06
C VAL A 436 -4.30 8.11 4.57
N ALA A 437 -3.19 8.26 3.87
CA ALA A 437 -3.13 8.31 2.41
C ALA A 437 -2.25 7.19 1.89
N THR A 438 -2.75 6.47 0.89
CA THR A 438 -2.02 5.35 0.29
C THR A 438 -1.78 5.57 -1.17
N ILE A 439 -0.54 5.43 -1.58
CA ILE A 439 -0.08 5.71 -2.93
C ILE A 439 0.46 4.41 -3.50
N THR A 440 -0.05 3.99 -4.65
CA THR A 440 0.44 2.82 -5.39
C THR A 440 0.59 3.16 -6.87
N THR A 441 1.43 2.44 -7.61
CA THR A 441 1.54 2.56 -9.07
C THR A 441 0.63 1.52 -9.74
N VAL A 442 0.05 1.85 -10.89
CA VAL A 442 -0.70 0.86 -11.69
C VAL A 442 0.30 -0.16 -12.24
N GLY A 443 0.12 -1.43 -11.92
CA GLY A 443 1.09 -2.49 -12.26
C GLY A 443 2.07 -2.81 -11.13
N ASP A 444 1.97 -2.13 -9.99
CA ASP A 444 2.71 -2.47 -8.78
C ASP A 444 2.29 -3.84 -8.23
N TYR A 445 3.06 -4.90 -8.46
CA TYR A 445 2.65 -6.23 -8.01
C TYR A 445 2.42 -6.32 -6.49
N VAL A 446 3.14 -5.54 -5.68
CA VAL A 446 2.99 -5.49 -4.23
C VAL A 446 1.80 -4.62 -3.85
N GLY A 447 1.78 -3.36 -4.32
CA GLY A 447 0.80 -2.35 -3.93
C GLY A 447 -0.59 -2.55 -4.54
N ASP A 448 -0.68 -2.99 -5.82
CA ASP A 448 -1.95 -3.38 -6.43
C ASP A 448 -2.46 -4.73 -5.90
N GLY A 449 -1.59 -5.48 -5.23
CA GLY A 449 -1.87 -6.81 -4.71
C GLY A 449 -2.03 -7.83 -5.83
N ARG A 450 -1.19 -7.81 -6.86
CA ARG A 450 -1.09 -8.95 -7.79
C ARG A 450 -0.35 -10.12 -7.17
N MET A 451 0.49 -9.84 -6.18
CA MET A 451 1.05 -10.85 -5.28
C MET A 451 -0.03 -11.74 -4.60
N ARG A 452 -1.31 -11.31 -4.64
CA ARG A 452 -2.47 -12.08 -4.14
C ARG A 452 -2.62 -13.48 -4.71
N LEU A 453 -2.17 -13.73 -5.95
CA LEU A 453 -2.34 -15.05 -6.57
C LEU A 453 -1.59 -16.14 -5.80
N SER A 454 -0.53 -15.80 -5.07
CA SER A 454 0.25 -16.78 -4.29
C SER A 454 -0.17 -16.89 -2.82
N PHE A 455 -0.95 -15.95 -2.26
CA PHE A 455 -1.06 -15.76 -0.80
C PHE A 455 -2.47 -15.68 -0.19
N GLY A 456 -3.52 -16.05 -0.94
CA GLY A 456 -4.83 -16.42 -0.39
C GLY A 456 -5.60 -15.39 0.48
N SER A 457 -5.21 -14.11 0.52
CA SER A 457 -5.75 -13.12 1.47
C SER A 457 -6.48 -11.92 0.82
N VAL A 458 -7.57 -11.46 1.44
CA VAL A 458 -8.42 -10.30 1.07
C VAL A 458 -8.90 -9.61 2.39
N PRO A 459 -9.10 -8.27 2.51
CA PRO A 459 -9.05 -7.18 1.53
C PRO A 459 -8.01 -6.05 1.80
N ARG A 460 -8.12 -5.06 0.91
CA ARG A 460 -7.28 -3.91 0.58
C ARG A 460 -6.98 -2.94 1.72
N HIS A 461 -5.93 -2.16 1.46
CA HIS A 461 -5.42 -1.09 2.29
C HIS A 461 -6.53 -0.18 2.89
N PRO A 462 -6.39 0.21 4.17
CA PRO A 462 -7.42 0.90 4.97
C PRO A 462 -7.96 2.27 4.50
N SER A 463 -7.50 2.78 3.37
CA SER A 463 -7.73 4.15 2.91
C SER A 463 -8.02 4.14 1.41
N GLU A 464 -8.58 5.24 0.91
CA GLU A 464 -8.64 5.48 -0.52
C GLU A 464 -7.21 5.33 -1.11
N VAL A 465 -7.08 4.41 -2.06
CA VAL A 465 -5.81 4.11 -2.70
C VAL A 465 -5.67 4.99 -3.93
N PHE A 466 -4.67 5.84 -3.91
CA PHE A 466 -4.33 6.75 -4.99
C PHE A 466 -3.37 6.04 -5.93
N ARG A 467 -3.88 5.73 -7.13
CA ARG A 467 -3.10 5.06 -8.16
C ARG A 467 -2.45 6.08 -9.08
N VAL A 468 -1.13 6.11 -9.07
CA VAL A 468 -0.34 6.79 -10.08
C VAL A 468 0.01 5.81 -11.22
N PRO A 469 0.22 6.23 -12.46
CA PRO A 469 0.65 5.34 -13.52
C PRO A 469 2.06 4.82 -13.19
N CYS A 470 2.37 3.63 -13.67
CA CYS A 470 3.77 3.23 -13.76
C CYS A 470 4.44 4.00 -14.91
N PRO A 471 5.62 4.61 -14.69
CA PRO A 471 6.39 5.23 -15.75
C PRO A 471 6.82 4.22 -16.82
N GLU A 472 6.93 4.67 -18.07
CA GLU A 472 7.46 3.85 -19.15
C GLU A 472 8.89 3.38 -18.81
N ILE A 473 9.17 2.11 -19.09
CA ILE A 473 10.53 1.57 -18.96
C ILE A 473 11.40 2.26 -20.01
N PRO A 474 12.57 2.83 -19.63
CA PRO A 474 13.44 3.52 -20.57
C PRO A 474 13.85 2.63 -21.77
N PRO A 475 13.85 3.17 -23.00
CA PRO A 475 14.34 2.45 -24.17
C PRO A 475 15.78 1.98 -23.93
N GLY A 476 16.07 0.70 -24.16
CA GLY A 476 17.42 0.15 -24.01
C GLY A 476 17.78 -0.32 -22.60
N ALA A 477 16.88 -0.19 -21.62
CA ALA A 477 16.96 -0.99 -20.40
C ALA A 477 16.79 -2.47 -20.80
N ASN A 478 17.92 -3.14 -21.06
CA ASN A 478 17.98 -4.50 -21.55
C ASN A 478 17.69 -5.47 -20.40
N TYR A 479 16.49 -5.40 -19.87
CA TYR A 479 15.91 -6.48 -19.08
C TYR A 479 15.64 -7.57 -20.09
N ASN A 480 16.49 -8.61 -20.10
CA ASN A 480 16.35 -9.72 -21.05
C ASN A 480 14.87 -10.14 -21.14
N ASN A 481 14.34 -10.18 -22.36
CA ASN A 481 12.93 -10.25 -22.77
C ASN A 481 12.07 -11.41 -22.23
N GLU A 482 12.46 -12.09 -21.16
CA GLU A 482 11.84 -13.36 -20.76
C GLU A 482 10.75 -13.25 -19.68
N MET A 483 10.46 -12.08 -19.08
CA MET A 483 9.39 -12.00 -18.08
C MET A 483 8.67 -10.64 -18.04
N ASP A 484 7.35 -10.65 -18.29
CA ASP A 484 6.42 -9.56 -17.96
C ASP A 484 6.57 -9.09 -16.48
N ASP A 485 7.05 -9.98 -15.60
CA ASP A 485 7.28 -9.75 -14.17
C ASP A 485 8.28 -8.60 -13.88
N TYR A 486 9.20 -8.28 -14.80
CA TYR A 486 10.13 -7.16 -14.60
C TYR A 486 9.44 -5.79 -14.66
N THR A 487 8.35 -5.67 -15.42
CA THR A 487 7.57 -4.43 -15.46
C THR A 487 6.94 -4.17 -14.10
N ASP A 488 6.41 -5.20 -13.47
CA ASP A 488 5.79 -5.08 -12.16
C ASP A 488 6.80 -4.67 -11.07
N PHE A 489 8.02 -5.24 -11.11
CA PHE A 489 9.13 -4.83 -10.23
C PHE A 489 9.60 -3.40 -10.49
N TRP A 490 9.67 -3.00 -11.76
CA TRP A 490 9.96 -1.63 -12.14
C TRP A 490 8.95 -0.69 -11.49
N CYS A 491 7.65 -0.93 -11.69
CA CYS A 491 6.58 -0.11 -11.12
C CYS A 491 6.67 0.03 -9.60
N HIS A 492 7.16 -1.00 -8.91
CA HIS A 492 7.32 -1.00 -7.46
C HIS A 492 8.48 -0.13 -6.93
N GLY A 493 9.42 0.32 -7.76
CA GLY A 493 10.56 1.13 -7.32
C GLY A 493 10.16 2.50 -6.75
N MET A 494 10.70 2.89 -5.59
CA MET A 494 10.43 4.20 -4.93
C MET A 494 10.56 5.38 -5.89
N TYR A 495 11.58 5.36 -6.76
CA TYR A 495 11.87 6.42 -7.73
C TYR A 495 10.74 6.66 -8.73
N ASN A 496 9.84 5.70 -8.94
CA ASN A 496 8.69 5.84 -9.84
C ASN A 496 7.50 6.58 -9.21
N TYR A 497 7.41 6.64 -7.88
CA TYR A 497 6.34 7.34 -7.18
C TYR A 497 6.60 8.84 -7.09
N VAL A 498 7.86 9.23 -6.87
CA VAL A 498 8.24 10.62 -6.58
C VAL A 498 7.80 11.61 -7.67
N PRO A 499 8.10 11.39 -8.97
CA PRO A 499 7.70 12.32 -10.03
C PRO A 499 6.18 12.37 -10.20
N GLU A 500 5.52 11.21 -10.08
CA GLU A 500 4.10 11.09 -10.34
C GLU A 500 3.23 11.67 -9.23
N VAL A 501 3.68 11.62 -7.97
CA VAL A 501 2.98 12.26 -6.86
C VAL A 501 2.99 13.79 -7.01
N GLU A 502 4.13 14.39 -7.37
CA GLU A 502 4.19 15.83 -7.64
C GLU A 502 3.29 16.19 -8.84
N ARG A 503 3.46 15.48 -9.95
CA ARG A 503 2.75 15.79 -11.19
C ARG A 503 1.24 15.61 -11.06
N ARG A 504 0.79 14.47 -10.52
CA ARG A 504 -0.62 14.09 -10.53
C ARG A 504 -1.37 14.47 -9.27
N LEU A 505 -0.82 14.20 -8.09
CA LEU A 505 -1.56 14.42 -6.85
C LEU A 505 -1.47 15.89 -6.45
N VAL A 506 -0.26 16.45 -6.44
CA VAL A 506 -0.05 17.86 -6.11
C VAL A 506 -0.54 18.75 -7.25
N GLY A 507 0.04 18.63 -8.44
CA GLY A 507 -0.22 19.53 -9.57
C GLY A 507 -1.59 19.40 -10.21
N GLN A 508 -2.06 18.17 -10.49
CA GLN A 508 -3.32 17.96 -11.23
C GLN A 508 -4.53 17.79 -10.31
N ALA A 509 -4.42 16.99 -9.24
CA ALA A 509 -5.52 16.75 -8.30
C ALA A 509 -5.66 17.86 -7.26
N GLY A 510 -4.75 18.84 -7.24
CA GLY A 510 -4.82 20.01 -6.38
C GLY A 510 -4.68 19.68 -4.90
N TRP A 511 -3.97 18.60 -4.56
CA TRP A 511 -3.73 18.26 -3.15
C TRP A 511 -2.87 19.30 -2.45
N GLY A 512 -2.10 20.08 -3.22
CA GLY A 512 -1.09 20.95 -2.68
C GLY A 512 0.02 20.18 -1.98
N SER A 513 0.90 20.91 -1.33
CA SER A 513 2.06 20.40 -0.62
C SER A 513 2.35 21.28 0.58
N THR A 514 2.86 20.68 1.65
CA THR A 514 3.32 21.41 2.84
C THR A 514 4.81 21.71 2.82
N CYS A 515 5.50 21.76 1.66
CA CYS A 515 6.95 22.07 1.64
C CYS A 515 7.31 23.49 2.14
N GLY A 516 6.34 24.34 2.50
CA GLY A 516 6.59 25.57 3.24
C GLY A 516 7.47 26.60 2.52
N GLY A 517 7.45 26.63 1.19
CA GLY A 517 8.35 27.52 0.44
C GLY A 517 9.72 26.94 0.09
N VAL A 518 10.12 25.82 0.72
CA VAL A 518 11.43 25.21 0.53
C VAL A 518 11.28 23.91 -0.22
N CYS A 519 11.53 24.02 -1.52
CA CYS A 519 11.67 22.88 -2.41
C CYS A 519 13.10 22.38 -2.34
N GLY A 520 13.32 21.26 -1.63
CA GLY A 520 14.58 20.55 -1.70
C GLY A 520 14.77 19.90 -3.08
N ASN A 521 15.77 19.04 -3.20
CA ASN A 521 16.09 18.36 -4.45
C ASN A 521 15.61 16.89 -4.43
N PRO A 522 14.35 16.60 -4.83
CA PRO A 522 13.85 15.23 -4.88
C PRO A 522 14.59 14.37 -5.92
N ASN A 523 15.14 14.97 -7.00
CA ASN A 523 15.96 14.25 -7.98
C ASN A 523 17.23 13.68 -7.32
N ARG A 524 17.88 14.45 -6.44
CA ARG A 524 19.05 13.99 -5.70
C ARG A 524 18.72 12.80 -4.80
N MET A 525 17.56 12.79 -4.14
CA MET A 525 17.13 11.63 -3.34
C MET A 525 16.91 10.38 -4.19
N VAL A 526 16.27 10.55 -5.33
CA VAL A 526 16.04 9.47 -6.29
C VAL A 526 17.36 8.90 -6.80
N GLN A 527 18.30 9.75 -7.19
CA GLN A 527 19.65 9.36 -7.62
C GLN A 527 20.41 8.64 -6.50
N CYS A 528 20.35 9.16 -5.28
CA CYS A 528 20.95 8.51 -4.11
C CYS A 528 20.35 7.12 -3.84
N ASN A 529 19.02 7.00 -3.89
CA ASN A 529 18.35 5.70 -3.74
C ASN A 529 18.85 4.70 -4.79
N GLN A 530 18.90 5.11 -6.06
CA GLN A 530 19.40 4.28 -7.16
C GLN A 530 20.87 3.91 -6.96
N TRP A 531 21.71 4.86 -6.54
CA TRP A 531 23.12 4.61 -6.21
C TRP A 531 23.26 3.52 -5.16
N VAL A 532 22.51 3.61 -4.06
CA VAL A 532 22.56 2.61 -2.99
C VAL A 532 22.12 1.23 -3.49
N LEU A 533 21.09 1.18 -4.33
CA LEU A 533 20.60 -0.07 -4.91
C LEU A 533 21.61 -0.70 -5.88
N MET A 534 22.31 0.10 -6.70
CA MET A 534 23.23 -0.40 -7.72
C MET A 534 24.65 -0.63 -7.20
N GLY A 535 25.18 0.32 -6.43
CA GLY A 535 26.57 0.34 -5.95
C GLY A 535 26.78 -0.41 -4.64
N GLY A 536 25.71 -0.66 -3.88
CA GLY A 536 25.78 -1.35 -2.59
C GLY A 536 26.49 -0.55 -1.50
N THR A 537 26.72 0.76 -1.71
CA THR A 537 27.30 1.69 -0.72
C THR A 537 26.30 2.80 -0.40
N GLY A 538 26.39 3.34 0.82
CA GLY A 538 25.59 4.49 1.25
C GLY A 538 25.80 5.71 0.37
N CYS A 539 24.76 6.55 0.21
CA CYS A 539 24.92 7.76 -0.61
C CYS A 539 25.90 8.76 0.00
N SER A 540 26.10 8.76 1.33
CA SER A 540 27.12 9.59 1.98
C SER A 540 28.54 9.32 1.48
N TYR A 541 28.79 8.15 0.89
CA TYR A 541 30.08 7.76 0.33
C TYR A 541 30.19 7.98 -1.18
N ALA A 542 29.11 8.39 -1.85
CA ALA A 542 29.15 8.65 -3.28
C ALA A 542 30.00 9.92 -3.55
N ASN A 543 30.98 9.80 -4.46
CA ASN A 543 31.68 10.98 -4.94
C ASN A 543 30.70 11.83 -5.78
N ASN A 544 30.64 13.14 -5.52
CA ASN A 544 29.71 14.09 -6.18
C ASN A 544 29.77 14.06 -7.72
N SER A 545 30.83 13.50 -8.33
CA SER A 545 30.94 13.34 -9.78
C SER A 545 29.97 12.31 -10.39
N TRP A 546 29.43 11.38 -9.59
CA TRP A 546 28.49 10.34 -10.04
C TRP A 546 27.03 10.74 -9.89
N LEU A 547 26.74 11.57 -8.89
CA LEU A 547 25.46 12.26 -8.80
C LEU A 547 25.48 13.34 -9.88
N LEU A 548 24.41 13.45 -10.66
CA LEU A 548 24.38 14.48 -11.69
C LEU A 548 24.62 15.84 -11.03
N PRO A 549 25.48 16.70 -11.61
CA PRO A 549 25.73 18.03 -11.07
C PRO A 549 24.36 18.67 -10.85
N GLU A 550 24.09 19.10 -9.61
CA GLU A 550 22.75 19.45 -9.11
C GLU A 550 21.83 19.83 -10.25
N THR A 551 21.08 18.85 -10.76
CA THR A 551 20.05 19.12 -11.76
C THR A 551 19.22 20.20 -11.13
N LYS A 552 19.08 21.34 -11.81
CA LYS A 552 18.38 22.51 -11.31
C LYS A 552 16.89 22.19 -11.15
N CYS A 553 16.55 21.35 -10.16
CA CYS A 553 15.46 21.66 -9.26
C CYS A 553 15.84 22.94 -8.49
N GLU A 554 16.09 24.04 -9.21
CA GLU A 554 15.92 25.42 -8.74
C GLU A 554 14.42 25.69 -8.64
N GLY A 555 13.66 24.71 -8.13
CA GLY A 555 12.22 24.68 -8.19
C GLY A 555 11.72 25.79 -7.32
N ARG A 556 11.37 26.91 -7.95
CA ARG A 556 10.70 28.01 -7.29
C ARG A 556 9.44 27.43 -6.66
N TRP A 557 9.28 27.62 -5.35
CA TRP A 557 8.00 27.37 -4.72
C TRP A 557 6.93 28.24 -5.41
N LEU A 558 5.83 27.61 -5.82
CA LEU A 558 4.69 28.29 -6.43
C LEU A 558 3.59 28.42 -5.37
N PRO A 559 3.51 29.54 -4.61
CA PRO A 559 2.65 29.62 -3.41
C PRO A 559 1.16 29.50 -3.73
N ASN A 560 0.76 29.94 -4.92
CA ASN A 560 -0.62 29.87 -5.38
C ASN A 560 -1.05 28.44 -5.71
N GLU A 561 -0.10 27.60 -6.12
CA GLU A 561 -0.32 26.22 -6.54
C GLU A 561 0.05 25.21 -5.45
N GLU A 562 0.67 25.66 -4.34
CA GLU A 562 1.19 24.82 -3.25
C GLU A 562 2.06 23.68 -3.78
N ARG A 563 2.92 23.98 -4.76
CA ARG A 563 3.80 22.98 -5.38
C ARG A 563 5.19 23.50 -5.62
N CYS A 564 6.12 22.58 -5.78
CA CYS A 564 7.45 22.89 -6.25
C CYS A 564 7.47 22.85 -7.76
N ASP A 565 8.12 23.82 -8.39
CA ASP A 565 8.39 23.76 -9.83
C ASP A 565 9.61 22.86 -10.10
N CYS A 566 9.50 21.60 -9.66
CA CYS A 566 10.52 20.60 -9.88
C CYS A 566 10.36 20.06 -11.31
N HIS A 567 11.28 20.42 -12.19
CA HIS A 567 11.51 19.61 -13.36
C HIS A 567 12.21 18.33 -12.91
N PHE A 568 11.45 17.23 -12.91
CA PHE A 568 12.03 15.91 -12.88
C PHE A 568 12.68 15.72 -14.24
N ASP A 569 13.99 15.97 -14.30
CA ASP A 569 14.77 15.59 -15.46
C ASP A 569 14.51 14.11 -15.67
N LEU A 570 14.25 13.72 -16.92
CA LEU A 570 14.10 12.33 -17.37
C LEU A 570 15.41 11.53 -17.22
N CYS A 571 16.19 11.80 -16.17
CA CYS A 571 17.25 10.92 -15.69
C CYS A 571 16.65 9.70 -15.00
N THR A 572 15.78 9.02 -15.73
CA THR A 572 15.35 7.64 -15.55
C THR A 572 16.43 6.65 -16.00
N GLU A 573 17.54 7.11 -16.57
CA GLU A 573 18.61 6.21 -17.00
C GLU A 573 19.46 5.72 -15.81
N LEU A 574 19.22 4.47 -15.46
CA LEU A 574 20.13 3.55 -14.77
C LEU A 574 21.53 3.68 -15.36
N THR A 575 22.41 4.50 -14.79
CA THR A 575 23.75 4.58 -15.36
C THR A 575 24.56 3.36 -14.97
N LYS A 576 25.02 2.62 -15.97
CA LYS A 576 26.44 2.28 -16.02
C LYS A 576 27.27 3.40 -16.67
N HIS A 577 26.71 4.19 -17.61
CA HIS A 577 27.37 5.37 -18.22
C HIS A 577 26.41 6.46 -18.79
N GLY A 578 25.84 7.29 -17.91
CA GLY A 578 25.51 8.71 -18.20
C GLY A 578 24.12 9.05 -18.76
N CYS A 579 23.41 9.94 -18.04
CA CYS A 579 22.56 10.93 -18.71
C CYS A 579 23.47 11.75 -19.64
N HIS A 580 23.38 11.52 -20.95
CA HIS A 580 23.96 12.44 -21.92
C HIS A 580 22.94 13.55 -22.20
N SER A 581 23.34 14.77 -21.82
CA SER A 581 22.67 16.02 -22.21
C SER A 581 22.84 16.31 -23.69
#